data_AF-A0A8J8H736-F1
#
_entry.id   AF-A0A8J8H736-F1
#
_cell.length_a   1.000
_cell.length_b   1.000
_cell.length_c   1.000
_cell.angle_alpha   90.00
_cell.angle_beta   90.00
_cell.angle_gamma   90.00
#
_symmetry.space_group_name_H-M   'P 1'
#
loop_
_entity.id
_entity.type
_entity.pdbx_description
1 polymer ?
#
loop_
_entity_poly.entity_id
_entity_poly.type
_entity_poly.pdbx_seq_one_letter_code
_entity_poly.pdbx_strand_id
1 'polypeptide(L)' 'MKTEEIKIKYPVGLEHAIHMTKDELEQHICLMAALKMFELGKISLGKAAELAGMSRRGRCKVCKREIS' A
#
# COMPACT_ATOMS: atom_id res chain seq x y z
N MET A 1 -16.66 1.45 8.42
CA MET A 1 -15.46 0.82 9.01
C MET A 1 -14.79 1.86 9.89
N LYS A 2 -14.19 1.47 11.02
CA LYS A 2 -13.34 2.37 11.79
C LYS A 2 -11.97 2.35 11.12
N THR A 3 -11.42 3.52 10.84
CA THR A 3 -10.13 3.70 10.17
C THR A 3 -9.26 4.53 11.10
N GLU A 4 -7.99 4.19 11.21
CA GLU A 4 -7.00 4.97 11.94
C GLU A 4 -5.93 5.45 10.95
N GLU A 5 -5.34 6.61 11.23
CA GLU A 5 -4.36 7.25 10.35
C GLU A 5 -2.94 7.12 10.93
N ILE A 6 -1.97 6.77 10.09
CA ILE A 6 -0.55 6.69 10.44
C ILE A 6 0.17 7.85 9.74
N LYS A 7 0.88 8.69 10.50
CA LYS A 7 1.69 9.79 9.96
C LYS A 7 3.13 9.36 9.79
N ILE A 8 3.63 9.38 8.55
CA ILE A 8 5.00 9.02 8.21
C ILE A 8 5.75 10.28 7.77
N LYS A 9 6.92 10.53 8.37
CA LYS A 9 7.84 11.58 7.90
C LYS A 9 8.74 10.99 6.83
N TYR A 10 8.82 11.64 5.68
CA TYR A 10 9.68 11.24 4.57
C TYR A 10 10.46 12.48 4.06
N PRO A 11 11.62 12.28 3.40
CA PRO A 11 12.43 13.39 2.91
C PRO A 11 11.67 14.24 1.91
N VAL A 12 11.86 15.56 2.00
CA VAL A 12 11.24 16.52 1.08
C VAL A 12 11.69 16.21 -0.34
N GLY A 13 10.73 16.10 -1.27
CA GLY A 13 11.02 15.83 -2.67
C GLY A 13 11.14 14.34 -3.01
N LEU A 14 10.85 13.43 -2.07
CA LEU A 14 10.76 12.00 -2.36
C LEU A 14 9.81 11.72 -3.53
N GLU A 15 8.67 12.41 -3.56
CA GLU A 15 7.67 12.29 -4.63
C GLU A 15 8.28 12.62 -6.01
N HIS A 16 9.16 13.61 -6.07
CA HIS A 16 9.85 14.00 -7.30
C HIS A 16 10.94 12.97 -7.68
N ALA A 17 11.68 12.46 -6.69
CA ALA A 17 12.75 11.49 -6.90
C ALA A 17 12.25 10.16 -7.47
N ILE A 18 11.00 9.79 -7.17
CA ILE A 18 10.36 8.57 -7.67
C ILE A 18 9.37 8.83 -8.80
N HIS A 19 9.31 10.06 -9.32
CA HIS A 19 8.39 10.50 -10.38
C HIS A 19 6.92 10.19 -10.10
N MET A 20 6.48 10.40 -8.86
CA MET A 20 5.08 10.21 -8.44
C MET A 20 4.50 11.52 -7.90
N THR A 21 3.19 11.65 -7.97
CA THR A 21 2.47 12.66 -7.20
C THR A 21 2.41 12.28 -5.72
N LYS A 22 2.03 13.22 -4.84
CA LYS A 22 1.87 12.94 -3.41
C LYS A 22 0.81 11.86 -3.13
N ASP A 23 -0.32 11.92 -3.83
CA ASP A 23 -1.40 10.93 -3.69
C ASP A 23 -0.93 9.53 -4.12
N GLU A 24 -0.22 9.44 -5.25
CA GLU A 24 0.37 8.18 -5.71
C GLU A 24 1.40 7.64 -4.72
N LEU A 25 2.25 8.49 -4.15
CA LEU A 25 3.22 8.10 -3.13
C LEU A 25 2.53 7.53 -1.89
N GLU A 26 1.47 8.17 -1.39
CA GLU A 26 0.70 7.69 -0.24
C GLU A 26 0.06 6.33 -0.51
N GLN A 27 -0.59 6.18 -1.67
CA GLN A 27 -1.16 4.89 -2.08
C GLN A 27 -0.10 3.81 -2.27
N HIS A 28 1.05 4.17 -2.85
CA HIS A 28 2.17 3.24 -3.07
C HIS A 28 2.76 2.75 -1.75
N ILE A 29 2.92 3.64 -0.76
CA ILE A 29 3.37 3.26 0.59
C ILE A 29 2.38 2.31 1.25
N CYS A 30 1.08 2.58 1.20
CA CYS A 30 0.05 1.70 1.74
C CYS A 30 0.06 0.32 1.07
N LEU A 31 0.22 0.28 -0.25
CA LEU A 31 0.31 -0.97 -1.01
C LEU A 31 1.56 -1.77 -0.61
N MET A 32 2.73 -1.14 -0.56
CA MET A 32 3.98 -1.79 -0.13
C MET A 32 3.89 -2.33 1.29
N ALA A 33 3.31 -1.55 2.22
CA ALA A 33 3.09 -1.99 3.59
C ALA A 33 2.16 -3.21 3.66
N ALA A 34 1.05 -3.19 2.92
CA ALA A 34 0.12 -4.30 2.84
C ALA A 34 0.77 -5.58 2.28
N LEU A 35 1.51 -5.46 1.18
CA LEU A 35 2.25 -6.57 0.59
C LEU A 35 3.27 -7.11 1.58
N LYS A 36 4.07 -6.23 2.18
CA LYS A 36 5.15 -6.67 3.06
C LYS A 36 4.63 -7.36 4.31
N MET A 37 3.57 -6.84 4.91
CA MET A 37 2.94 -7.46 6.07
C MET A 37 2.28 -8.80 5.72
N PHE A 38 1.73 -8.95 4.51
CA PHE A 38 1.18 -10.22 4.03
C PHE A 38 2.27 -11.26 3.79
N GLU A 39 3.34 -10.90 3.09
CA GLU A 39 4.50 -11.77 2.85
C GLU A 39 5.13 -12.27 4.16
N LEU A 40 5.18 -11.41 5.18
CA LEU A 40 5.67 -11.77 6.52
C LEU A 40 4.67 -12.57 7.36
N GLY A 41 3.48 -12.88 6.83
CA GLY A 41 2.42 -13.60 7.53
C GLY A 41 1.79 -12.83 8.69
N LYS A 42 1.98 -11.50 8.77
CA LYS A 42 1.46 -10.67 9.87
C LYS A 42 -0.01 -10.33 9.72
N ILE A 43 -0.49 -10.25 8.48
CA ILE A 43 -1.88 -9.95 8.15
C ILE A 43 -2.42 -10.94 7.12
N SER A 44 -3.73 -11.16 7.13
CA SER A 44 -4.40 -11.96 6.10
C SER A 44 -4.49 -11.20 4.77
N LEU A 45 -4.71 -11.92 3.67
CA LEU A 45 -4.94 -11.32 2.35
C LEU A 45 -6.10 -10.30 2.36
N GLY A 46 -7.14 -10.56 3.15
CA GLY A 46 -8.26 -9.63 3.33
C GLY A 46 -7.85 -8.33 4.01
N LYS A 47 -7.01 -8.41 5.07
CA LYS A 47 -6.47 -7.21 5.72
C LYS A 47 -5.44 -6.47 4.87
N ALA A 48 -4.66 -7.16 4.06
CA ALA A 48 -3.79 -6.52 3.09
C ALA A 48 -4.58 -5.72 2.05
N ALA A 49 -5.67 -6.28 1.52
CA ALA A 49 -6.55 -5.57 0.59
C ALA A 49 -7.21 -4.33 1.24
N GLU A 50 -7.66 -4.45 2.49
CA GLU A 50 -8.21 -3.31 3.25
C GLU A 50 -7.15 -2.22 3.49
N LEU A 51 -5.92 -2.59 3.86
CA LEU A 51 -4.81 -1.66 4.09
C LEU A 51 -4.34 -0.95 2.82
N ALA A 52 -4.36 -1.64 1.67
CA ALA A 52 -4.04 -1.06 0.37
C ALA A 52 -5.14 -0.13 -0.18
N GLY A 53 -6.19 0.18 0.60
CA GLY A 53 -7.31 1.02 0.16
C GLY A 53 -8.22 0.35 -0.87
N MET A 54 -8.10 -0.98 -1.06
CA MET A 54 -8.86 -1.71 -2.05
C MET A 54 -10.16 -2.25 -1.44
N SER A 55 -11.29 -1.66 -1.82
CA SER A 55 -12.60 -2.14 -1.37
C SER A 55 -12.86 -3.58 -1.83
N ARG A 56 -13.51 -4.36 -0.94
CA ARG A 56 -13.80 -5.82 -0.97
C ARG A 56 -14.32 -6.41 -2.30
N ARG A 57 -14.71 -5.59 -3.29
CA ARG A 57 -15.20 -6.01 -4.61
C ARG A 57 -14.13 -5.99 -5.73
N GLY A 58 -12.96 -5.42 -5.50
CA GLY A 58 -11.84 -5.42 -6.44
C GLY A 58 -10.90 -6.59 -6.19
N ARG A 59 -11.15 -7.74 -6.82
CA ARG A 59 -10.22 -8.88 -6.84
C ARG A 59 -8.80 -8.41 -7.19
N CYS A 60 -7.85 -8.72 -6.31
CA CYS A 60 -6.44 -8.39 -6.47
C CYS A 60 -5.87 -9.00 -7.76
N LYS A 61 -5.50 -8.15 -8.72
CA LYS A 61 -4.70 -8.50 -9.92
C LYS A 61 -3.26 -7.99 -9.86
N VAL A 62 -2.89 -7.22 -8.84
CA VAL A 62 -1.61 -6.48 -8.79
C VAL A 62 -0.50 -7.26 -8.05
N CYS A 63 -0.83 -8.11 -7.05
CA CYS A 63 0.17 -8.95 -6.37
C CYS A 63 0.91 -9.96 -7.26
N LYS A 64 0.59 -10.05 -8.56
CA LYS A 64 1.26 -10.97 -9.50
C LYS A 64 2.28 -10.30 -10.42
N ARG A 65 2.47 -8.97 -10.38
CA ARG A 65 3.27 -8.28 -11.40
C ARG A 65 4.65 -7.76 -10.94
N GLU A 66 4.92 -7.76 -9.63
CA GLU A 66 6.18 -7.25 -9.07
C GLU A 66 7.12 -8.38 -8.57
N ILE A 67 6.89 -9.63 -8.98
CA ILE A 67 7.84 -10.74 -8.83
C ILE A 67 8.04 -11.34 -10.22
N SER A 68 8.88 -10.71 -11.02
CA SER A 68 9.53 -11.33 -12.18
C SER A 68 10.92 -10.76 -12.35
#